data_AF-A0AA96GC78-F1
#
_entry.id   AF-A0AA96GC78-F1
#
_cell.length_a   1.000
_cell.length_b   1.000
_cell.length_c   1.000
_cell.angle_alpha   90.00
_cell.angle_beta   90.00
_cell.angle_gamma   90.00
#
_symmetry.space_group_name_H-M   'P 1'
#
loop_
_entity.id
_entity.type
_entity.pdbx_description
1 polymer ?
#
loop_
_entity_poly.entity_id
_entity_poly.type
_entity_poly.pdbx_seq_one_letter_code
_entity_poly.pdbx_strand_id
1 'polypeptide(L)'
;MKRFATLYRALDQTTSTNIKLAALRRYFESVPPADAAWAVYFLSGRRFKRMVGPANLRQWMIEASNLPAWLVEETYASVGDLAETAALLTDTQAPTSINHSLSEWMEKEMLVLGTEPPDQQRLRIQSWWQHLDYDTCYLVNKLLTGSLRVGVSHLLVARALADSANLPRPVILHRLMGHWEPTPQFYDQLTAPDDGSTDHSRPYPFCLASPLEQQKTLQELKTQLGDAREWLVEWKWDGIRAQLLRRPGACYIWTRGEELVTDRYPEVRDAAYGLPEGTVLDGEILAWSEETGVMPFTILQRRLGRKTVGKKLLQDIPICFMAYDLIEHEGQDMRQHTTTERRALLDTLLKQAGPVLKISPLLSVTSWKEAAQWQAESRGRLVEGLMLKHRDALYEVGRRRGHWWKWKITPHTLDTVMMYAQPGHGRRANLYTDYTFGVWQDQELVPIAKAYSGLTNEEIYELDKWIRQHTLKRFGPVRSVKPEQVFELAFEAINRSSRHKSGVAVRFPRIARWRRDLHPKDADSLADVHSLPGTGTA
;
A
#
# COMPACT_ATOMS: atom_id res chain seq x y z
N MET A 1 28.73 0.75 11.26
CA MET A 1 27.97 1.68 10.41
C MET A 1 28.26 1.55 8.91
N LYS A 2 29.53 1.55 8.48
CA LYS A 2 29.91 1.51 7.05
C LYS A 2 29.17 0.45 6.22
N ARG A 3 29.09 -0.80 6.71
CA ARG A 3 28.31 -1.88 6.05
C ARG A 3 26.83 -1.52 5.87
N PHE A 4 26.22 -0.87 6.87
CA PHE A 4 24.82 -0.46 6.81
C PHE A 4 24.63 0.73 5.86
N ALA A 5 25.59 1.65 5.77
CA ALA A 5 25.60 2.72 4.78
C ALA A 5 25.74 2.20 3.35
N THR A 6 26.61 1.22 3.12
CA THR A 6 26.71 0.50 1.84
C THR A 6 25.39 -0.18 1.49
N LEU A 7 24.74 -0.86 2.44
CA LEU A 7 23.41 -1.44 2.24
C LEU A 7 22.40 -0.35 1.88
N TYR A 8 22.30 0.72 2.67
CA TYR A 8 21.34 1.80 2.45
C TYR A 8 21.46 2.38 1.04
N ARG A 9 22.69 2.72 0.62
CA ARG A 9 22.97 3.24 -0.71
C ARG A 9 22.57 2.25 -1.81
N ALA A 10 22.93 0.98 -1.67
CA ALA A 10 22.56 -0.06 -2.63
C ALA A 10 21.04 -0.21 -2.76
N LEU A 11 20.30 -0.04 -1.66
CA LEU A 11 18.84 -0.10 -1.65
C LEU A 11 18.18 1.15 -2.24
N ASP A 12 18.79 2.31 -2.08
CA ASP A 12 18.28 3.60 -2.55
C ASP A 12 18.52 3.80 -4.06
N GLN A 13 19.70 3.41 -4.56
CA GLN A 13 20.10 3.58 -5.95
C GLN A 13 19.42 2.62 -6.94
N THR A 14 18.72 1.60 -6.45
CA THR A 14 18.07 0.60 -7.31
C THR A 14 16.56 0.57 -7.15
N THR A 15 15.92 0.16 -8.23
CA THR A 15 14.47 -0.02 -8.33
C THR A 15 14.12 -1.50 -8.42
N SER A 16 15.12 -2.34 -8.69
CA SER A 16 14.99 -3.78 -8.86
C SER A 16 14.85 -4.48 -7.52
N THR A 17 13.72 -5.17 -7.33
CA THR A 17 13.46 -5.98 -6.14
C THR A 17 14.53 -7.06 -5.94
N ASN A 18 15.05 -7.65 -7.02
CA ASN A 18 16.04 -8.71 -6.93
C ASN A 18 17.41 -8.19 -6.46
N ILE A 19 17.83 -7.00 -6.92
CA ILE A 19 19.08 -6.38 -6.47
C ILE A 19 18.98 -6.01 -4.99
N LYS A 20 17.83 -5.44 -4.57
CA LYS A 20 17.57 -5.13 -3.15
C LYS A 20 17.62 -6.38 -2.29
N LEU A 21 16.98 -7.46 -2.73
CA LEU A 21 16.96 -8.72 -2.01
C LEU A 21 18.37 -9.30 -1.84
N ALA A 22 19.18 -9.29 -2.90
CA ALA A 22 20.57 -9.74 -2.85
C ALA A 22 21.43 -8.89 -1.90
N ALA A 23 21.25 -7.57 -1.90
CA ALA A 23 21.95 -6.67 -0.98
C ALA A 23 21.57 -6.92 0.48
N LEU A 24 20.28 -7.12 0.77
CA LEU A 24 19.79 -7.46 2.11
C LEU A 24 20.35 -8.79 2.61
N ARG A 25 20.29 -9.85 1.79
CA ARG A 25 20.82 -11.17 2.14
C ARG A 25 22.31 -11.09 2.49
N ARG A 26 23.11 -10.49 1.59
CA ARG A 26 24.55 -10.29 1.83
C ARG A 26 24.83 -9.54 3.12
N TYR A 27 24.02 -8.53 3.43
CA TYR A 27 24.17 -7.79 4.68
C TYR A 27 23.89 -8.69 5.88
N PHE A 28 22.76 -9.38 5.92
CA PHE A 28 22.39 -10.25 7.06
C PHE A 28 23.36 -11.43 7.25
N GLU A 29 23.94 -11.95 6.17
CA GLU A 29 24.96 -13.01 6.23
C GLU A 29 26.34 -12.53 6.74
N SER A 30 26.61 -11.22 6.71
CA SER A 30 27.96 -10.66 6.97
C SER A 30 28.08 -9.82 8.24
N VAL A 31 26.99 -9.59 8.96
CA VAL A 31 27.00 -8.76 10.17
C VAL A 31 26.69 -9.57 11.43
N PRO A 32 27.21 -9.16 12.61
CA PRO A 32 26.85 -9.78 13.88
C PRO A 32 25.34 -9.62 14.19
N PRO A 33 24.75 -10.51 15.02
CA PRO A 33 23.33 -10.45 15.41
C PRO A 33 22.88 -9.08 15.96
N ALA A 34 23.75 -8.38 16.71
CA ALA A 34 23.46 -7.04 17.22
C ALA A 34 23.20 -6.01 16.10
N ASP A 35 24.09 -5.96 15.10
CA ASP A 35 23.95 -5.08 13.94
C ASP A 35 22.72 -5.50 13.11
N ALA A 36 22.52 -6.81 12.95
CA ALA A 36 21.39 -7.36 12.20
C ALA A 36 20.04 -6.97 12.83
N ALA A 37 19.91 -7.09 14.16
CA ALA A 37 18.69 -6.72 14.90
C ALA A 37 18.30 -5.26 14.68
N TRP A 38 19.26 -4.34 14.78
CA TRP A 38 19.05 -2.91 14.51
C TRP A 38 18.71 -2.65 13.05
N ALA A 39 19.37 -3.31 12.10
CA ALA A 39 19.04 -3.19 10.69
C ALA A 39 17.60 -3.67 10.41
N VAL A 40 17.18 -4.80 10.97
CA VAL A 40 15.79 -5.30 10.87
C VAL A 40 14.81 -4.27 11.43
N TYR A 41 15.09 -3.68 12.60
CA TYR A 41 14.25 -2.64 13.21
C TYR A 41 13.99 -1.48 12.25
N PHE A 42 15.05 -0.91 11.69
CA PHE A 42 14.96 0.24 10.79
C PHE A 42 14.32 -0.10 9.45
N LEU A 43 14.76 -1.19 8.81
CA LEU A 43 14.28 -1.60 7.49
C LEU A 43 12.82 -2.08 7.52
N SER A 44 12.34 -2.52 8.69
CA SER A 44 10.93 -2.86 8.96
C SER A 44 10.02 -1.64 9.12
N GLY A 45 10.56 -0.42 8.97
CA GLY A 45 9.84 0.82 9.13
C GLY A 45 9.52 1.18 10.58
N ARG A 46 10.15 0.53 11.57
CA ARG A 46 10.08 0.99 12.96
C ARG A 46 10.94 2.24 13.07
N ARG A 47 10.43 3.23 13.79
CA ARG A 47 11.11 4.51 14.00
C ARG A 47 11.76 4.52 15.36
N PHE A 48 12.95 5.08 15.41
CA PHE A 48 13.57 5.44 16.66
C PHE A 48 13.03 6.81 17.10
N LYS A 49 12.98 7.06 18.41
CA LYS A 49 12.55 8.36 18.93
C LYS A 49 13.49 9.43 18.38
N ARG A 50 12.93 10.52 17.86
CA ARG A 50 13.72 11.64 17.34
C ARG A 50 14.52 12.25 18.51
N MET A 51 15.84 12.30 18.35
CA MET A 51 16.74 12.85 19.37
C MET A 51 16.86 14.37 19.23
N VAL A 52 16.95 14.86 17.99
CA VAL A 52 17.17 16.28 17.69
C VAL A 52 16.07 16.84 16.79
N GLY A 53 15.58 18.03 17.14
CA GLY A 53 14.58 18.75 16.35
C GLY A 53 15.16 19.32 15.04
N PRO A 54 14.38 19.39 13.93
CA PRO A 54 14.87 19.92 12.65
C PRO A 54 15.39 21.36 12.72
N ALA A 55 14.81 22.20 13.58
CA ALA A 55 15.24 23.59 13.78
C ALA A 55 16.66 23.66 14.37
N ASN A 56 16.95 22.86 15.40
CA ASN A 56 18.27 22.78 16.01
C ASN A 56 19.30 22.25 15.01
N LEU A 57 18.98 21.16 14.30
CA LEU A 57 19.89 20.59 13.31
C LEU A 57 20.24 21.58 12.19
N ARG A 58 19.24 22.33 11.70
CA ARG A 58 19.43 23.39 10.72
C ARG A 58 20.33 24.51 11.25
N GLN A 59 20.08 24.99 12.47
CA GLN A 59 20.88 26.02 13.10
C GLN A 59 22.34 25.56 13.26
N TRP A 60 22.55 24.35 13.77
CA TRP A 60 23.89 23.79 13.98
C TRP A 60 24.62 23.54 12.67
N MET A 61 23.91 23.18 11.60
CA MET A 61 24.46 23.04 10.25
C MET A 61 24.92 24.39 9.68
N ILE A 62 24.12 25.47 9.86
CA ILE A 62 24.54 26.82 9.47
C ILE A 62 25.83 27.19 10.19
N GLU A 63 25.89 26.98 11.51
CA GLU A 63 27.09 27.22 12.33
C GLU A 63 28.29 26.40 11.87
N ALA A 64 28.12 25.11 11.56
CA ALA A 64 29.21 24.23 11.15
C ALA A 64 29.73 24.47 9.72
N SER A 65 28.85 24.91 8.81
CA SER A 65 29.19 25.14 7.40
C SER A 65 29.99 26.41 7.16
N ASN A 66 30.01 27.36 8.10
CA ASN A 66 30.54 28.71 7.93
C ASN A 66 29.95 29.47 6.71
N LEU A 67 28.73 29.12 6.28
CA LEU A 67 28.01 29.77 5.18
C LEU A 67 26.92 30.73 5.70
N PRO A 68 26.56 31.78 4.93
CA PRO A 68 25.40 32.60 5.23
C PRO A 68 24.10 31.78 5.23
N ALA A 69 23.20 32.05 6.18
CA ALA A 69 21.96 31.29 6.36
C ALA A 69 21.11 31.17 5.09
N TRP A 70 21.00 32.25 4.30
CA TRP A 70 20.21 32.25 3.06
C TRP A 70 20.74 31.23 2.03
N LEU A 71 22.06 31.02 1.95
CA LEU A 71 22.67 30.09 1.01
C LEU A 71 22.43 28.64 1.44
N VAL A 72 22.43 28.38 2.75
CA VAL A 72 22.08 27.09 3.32
C VAL A 72 20.61 26.74 3.04
N GLU A 73 19.70 27.71 3.16
CA GLU A 73 18.28 27.52 2.85
C GLU A 73 18.03 27.26 1.36
N GLU A 74 18.71 27.97 0.46
CA GLU A 74 18.64 27.70 -0.99
C GLU A 74 19.20 26.30 -1.34
N THR A 75 20.30 25.90 -0.68
CA THR A 75 20.86 24.55 -0.84
C THR A 75 19.86 23.49 -0.39
N TYR A 76 19.23 23.69 0.77
CA TYR A 76 18.18 22.80 1.26
C TYR A 76 16.97 22.76 0.31
N ALA A 77 16.54 23.89 -0.25
CA ALA A 77 15.44 23.93 -1.21
C ALA A 77 15.75 23.15 -2.49
N SER A 78 17.02 23.13 -2.91
CA SER A 78 17.49 22.38 -4.09
C SER A 78 17.62 20.87 -3.81
N VAL A 79 18.18 20.50 -2.66
CA VAL A 79 18.40 19.09 -2.27
C VAL A 79 17.09 18.43 -1.81
N GLY A 80 16.27 19.15 -1.06
CA GLY A 80 14.99 18.68 -0.53
C GLY A 80 15.08 17.74 0.68
N ASP A 81 16.28 17.49 1.21
CA ASP A 81 16.52 16.61 2.36
C ASP A 81 17.57 17.17 3.34
N LEU A 82 17.17 17.40 4.59
CA LEU A 82 18.03 18.05 5.58
C LEU A 82 19.25 17.21 5.98
N ALA A 83 19.11 15.87 6.00
CA ALA A 83 20.21 14.99 6.36
C ALA A 83 21.29 14.97 5.26
N GLU A 84 20.85 14.98 4.00
CA GLU A 84 21.73 15.11 2.83
C GLU A 84 22.39 16.48 2.77
N THR A 85 21.63 17.57 2.97
CA THR A 85 22.20 18.92 3.00
C THR A 85 23.28 19.05 4.07
N ALA A 86 23.04 18.54 5.29
CA ALA A 86 24.04 18.56 6.35
C ALA A 86 25.29 17.76 5.98
N ALA A 87 25.13 16.56 5.41
CA ALA A 87 26.27 15.75 4.98
C ALA A 87 27.07 16.41 3.85
N LEU A 88 26.41 17.04 2.87
CA LEU A 88 27.07 17.75 1.76
C LEU A 88 27.82 19.00 2.23
N LEU A 89 27.21 19.80 3.11
CA LEU A 89 27.79 21.07 3.56
C LEU A 89 28.92 20.91 4.58
N THR A 90 28.99 19.76 5.23
CA THR A 90 29.98 19.48 6.28
C THR A 90 31.01 18.42 5.89
N ASP A 91 30.96 17.92 4.65
CA ASP A 91 31.94 16.96 4.14
C ASP A 91 33.33 17.61 4.06
N THR A 92 34.21 17.23 4.98
CA THR A 92 35.59 17.73 5.05
C THR A 92 36.53 16.93 4.14
N GLN A 93 36.05 15.87 3.48
CA GLN A 93 36.85 14.87 2.76
C GLN A 93 37.96 14.20 3.60
N ALA A 94 37.95 14.41 4.93
CA ALA A 94 38.95 13.85 5.83
C ALA A 94 38.72 12.35 6.07
N PRO A 95 39.77 11.57 6.34
CA PRO A 95 39.62 10.16 6.71
C PRO A 95 38.76 10.00 7.96
N THR A 96 37.80 9.09 7.91
CA THR A 96 36.91 8.78 9.04
C THR A 96 37.71 8.30 10.26
N SER A 97 37.57 8.97 11.40
CA SER A 97 38.20 8.53 12.66
C SER A 97 37.27 7.73 13.58
N ILE A 98 35.94 7.81 13.37
CA ILE A 98 34.93 7.10 14.17
C ILE A 98 34.46 5.84 13.43
N ASN A 99 34.77 4.65 13.97
CA ASN A 99 34.48 3.36 13.32
C ASN A 99 33.56 2.45 14.13
N HIS A 100 32.46 2.97 14.65
CA HIS A 100 31.45 2.18 15.37
C HIS A 100 30.60 1.30 14.44
N SER A 101 30.19 0.13 14.94
CA SER A 101 29.17 -0.75 14.32
C SER A 101 27.78 -0.08 14.28
N LEU A 102 26.78 -0.70 13.67
CA LEU A 102 25.43 -0.12 13.71
C LEU A 102 24.87 -0.14 15.13
N SER A 103 24.99 -1.26 15.84
CA SER A 103 24.55 -1.39 17.22
C SER A 103 25.28 -0.42 18.15
N GLU A 104 26.59 -0.25 17.99
CA GLU A 104 27.38 0.70 18.79
C GLU A 104 26.95 2.15 18.56
N TRP A 105 26.66 2.55 17.32
CA TRP A 105 26.09 3.87 17.06
C TRP A 105 24.75 4.07 17.76
N MET A 106 23.89 3.05 17.77
CA MET A 106 22.59 3.17 18.43
C MET A 106 22.72 3.22 19.95
N GLU A 107 23.53 2.35 20.53
CA GLU A 107 23.60 2.13 21.97
C GLU A 107 24.56 3.09 22.67
N LYS A 108 25.73 3.38 22.08
CA LYS A 108 26.78 4.21 22.69
C LYS A 108 26.72 5.68 22.30
N GLU A 109 26.19 6.00 21.12
CA GLU A 109 26.13 7.37 20.62
C GLU A 109 24.71 7.94 20.68
N MET A 110 23.74 7.33 20.00
CA MET A 110 22.39 7.90 19.82
C MET A 110 21.56 7.92 21.10
N LEU A 111 21.57 6.82 21.88
CA LEU A 111 20.85 6.77 23.16
C LEU A 111 21.43 7.75 24.18
N VAL A 112 22.76 7.89 24.22
CA VAL A 112 23.45 8.82 25.11
C VAL A 112 23.14 10.27 24.72
N LEU A 113 23.26 10.61 23.43
CA LEU A 113 22.92 11.95 22.90
C LEU A 113 21.51 12.38 23.32
N GLY A 114 20.54 11.46 23.29
CA GLY A 114 19.14 11.73 23.68
C GLY A 114 18.95 12.14 25.14
N THR A 115 19.95 11.92 26.00
CA THR A 115 19.95 12.29 27.42
C THR A 115 20.76 13.57 27.72
N GLU A 116 21.56 14.04 26.76
CA GLU A 116 22.42 15.21 26.91
C GLU A 116 21.66 16.54 26.71
N PRO A 117 22.09 17.64 27.35
CA PRO A 117 21.55 18.98 27.10
C PRO A 117 21.88 19.47 25.69
N PRO A 118 21.09 20.41 25.11
CA PRO A 118 21.25 20.85 23.72
C PRO A 118 22.65 21.32 23.31
N ASP A 119 23.40 21.97 24.21
CA ASP A 119 24.75 22.44 23.91
C ASP A 119 25.75 21.29 23.74
N GLN A 120 25.64 20.25 24.56
CA GLN A 120 26.46 19.04 24.42
C GLN A 120 26.06 18.25 23.18
N GLN A 121 24.76 18.15 22.89
CA GLN A 121 24.27 17.53 21.66
C GLN A 121 24.84 18.21 20.41
N ARG A 122 24.85 19.56 20.39
CA ARG A 122 25.44 20.34 19.30
C ARG A 122 26.91 20.00 19.10
N LEU A 123 27.72 20.09 20.16
CA LEU A 123 29.16 19.83 20.08
C LEU A 123 29.45 18.42 19.59
N ARG A 124 28.70 17.42 20.08
CA ARG A 124 28.85 16.03 19.67
C ARG A 124 28.51 15.83 18.20
N ILE A 125 27.39 16.40 17.72
CA ILE A 125 26.98 16.30 16.31
C ILE A 125 27.96 17.00 15.37
N GLN A 126 28.43 18.20 15.73
CA GLN A 126 29.43 18.91 14.94
C GLN A 126 30.76 18.14 14.88
N SER A 127 31.14 17.50 16.00
CA SER A 127 32.28 16.59 16.01
C SER A 127 32.07 15.40 15.06
N TRP A 128 30.88 14.81 15.00
CA TRP A 128 30.59 13.73 14.06
C TRP A 128 30.73 14.19 12.61
N TRP A 129 30.18 15.34 12.26
CA TRP A 129 30.28 15.90 10.91
C TRP A 129 31.72 16.10 10.44
N GLN A 130 32.62 16.49 11.33
CA GLN A 130 34.05 16.68 11.01
C GLN A 130 34.82 15.37 10.81
N HIS A 131 34.33 14.26 11.41
CA HIS A 131 35.08 13.01 11.54
C HIS A 131 34.46 11.81 10.82
N LEU A 132 33.35 12.03 10.11
CA LEU A 132 32.64 11.01 9.35
C LEU A 132 32.78 11.22 7.85
N ASP A 133 32.88 10.12 7.10
CA ASP A 133 32.71 10.18 5.65
C ASP A 133 31.26 10.58 5.29
N TYR A 134 31.08 11.09 4.08
CA TYR A 134 29.78 11.53 3.55
C TYR A 134 28.65 10.51 3.79
N ASP A 135 28.88 9.23 3.49
CA ASP A 135 27.85 8.19 3.58
C ASP A 135 27.40 7.92 5.01
N THR A 136 28.39 7.83 5.89
CA THR A 136 28.17 7.58 7.30
C THR A 136 27.50 8.80 7.95
N CYS A 137 27.96 10.00 7.62
CA CYS A 137 27.38 11.27 8.08
C CYS A 137 25.91 11.40 7.64
N TYR A 138 25.64 11.18 6.35
CA TYR A 138 24.29 11.19 5.79
C TYR A 138 23.36 10.23 6.53
N LEU A 139 23.80 8.99 6.73
CA LEU A 139 22.99 7.97 7.39
C LEU A 139 22.77 8.27 8.87
N VAL A 140 23.79 8.75 9.58
CA VAL A 140 23.70 9.19 10.98
C VAL A 140 22.69 10.33 11.09
N ASN A 141 22.72 11.32 10.19
CA ASN A 141 21.74 12.41 10.15
C ASN A 141 20.30 11.91 9.87
N LYS A 142 20.14 10.88 9.02
CA LYS A 142 18.83 10.22 8.79
C LYS A 142 18.30 9.53 10.05
N LEU A 143 19.18 8.87 10.81
CA LEU A 143 18.83 8.23 12.07
C LEU A 143 18.44 9.28 13.13
N LEU A 144 19.21 10.37 13.27
CA LEU A 144 18.94 11.46 14.21
C LEU A 144 17.57 12.11 14.02
N THR A 145 17.23 12.37 12.75
CA THR A 145 15.95 13.00 12.39
C THR A 145 14.77 12.04 12.41
N GLY A 146 15.02 10.73 12.56
CA GLY A 146 14.00 9.69 12.47
C GLY A 146 13.36 9.58 11.08
N SER A 147 14.02 10.13 10.05
CA SER A 147 13.53 10.25 8.68
C SER A 147 14.05 9.15 7.74
N LEU A 148 14.66 8.10 8.30
CA LEU A 148 15.20 6.98 7.55
C LEU A 148 14.10 6.31 6.71
N ARG A 149 14.09 6.60 5.41
CA ARG A 149 13.19 6.02 4.42
C ARG A 149 14.02 5.16 3.48
N VAL A 150 14.26 3.92 3.89
CA VAL A 150 14.87 2.95 2.99
C VAL A 150 13.75 2.48 2.06
N GLY A 151 13.92 2.56 0.74
CA GLY A 151 12.91 2.17 -0.26
C GLY A 151 12.64 0.66 -0.33
N VAL A 152 12.47 0.02 0.83
CA VAL A 152 12.31 -1.41 1.07
C VAL A 152 11.09 -1.59 1.96
N SER A 153 10.21 -2.52 1.59
CA SER A 153 9.05 -2.87 2.41
C SER A 153 9.42 -3.87 3.50
N HIS A 154 8.67 -3.88 4.60
CA HIS A 154 8.73 -4.90 5.64
C HIS A 154 8.73 -6.33 5.06
N LEU A 155 7.89 -6.57 4.04
CA LEU A 155 7.79 -7.86 3.36
C LEU A 155 9.09 -8.25 2.63
N LEU A 156 9.81 -7.28 2.07
CA LEU A 156 11.08 -7.54 1.39
C LEU A 156 12.20 -7.85 2.39
N VAL A 157 12.20 -7.21 3.56
CA VAL A 157 13.11 -7.55 4.68
C VAL A 157 12.82 -8.96 5.19
N ALA A 158 11.55 -9.28 5.44
CA ALA A 158 11.15 -10.60 5.91
C ALA A 158 11.52 -11.69 4.90
N ARG A 159 11.38 -11.40 3.59
CA ARG A 159 11.85 -12.30 2.52
C ARG A 159 13.36 -12.51 2.59
N ALA A 160 14.15 -11.44 2.71
CA ALA A 160 15.61 -11.54 2.80
C ALA A 160 16.06 -12.39 3.99
N LEU A 161 15.45 -12.18 5.17
CA LEU A 161 15.71 -12.94 6.39
C LEU A 161 15.31 -14.42 6.25
N ALA A 162 14.14 -14.67 5.66
CA ALA A 162 13.65 -16.02 5.41
C ALA A 162 14.63 -16.78 4.50
N ASP A 163 15.11 -16.13 3.45
CA ASP A 163 16.07 -16.72 2.53
C ASP A 163 17.44 -16.95 3.20
N SER A 164 17.94 -16.01 4.00
CA SER A 164 19.24 -16.15 4.68
C SER A 164 19.23 -17.21 5.79
N ALA A 165 18.09 -17.37 6.47
CA ALA A 165 17.90 -18.36 7.53
C ALA A 165 17.38 -19.72 7.00
N ASN A 166 17.08 -19.83 5.70
CA ASN A 166 16.41 -20.98 5.09
C ASN A 166 15.08 -21.36 5.80
N LEU A 167 14.26 -20.35 6.11
CA LEU A 167 12.98 -20.49 6.79
C LEU A 167 11.82 -20.10 5.87
N PRO A 168 10.61 -20.66 6.04
CA PRO A 168 9.43 -20.13 5.38
C PRO A 168 9.16 -18.70 5.84
N ARG A 169 8.95 -17.78 4.90
CA ARG A 169 8.69 -16.35 5.21
C ARG A 169 7.54 -16.09 6.21
N PRO A 170 6.42 -16.84 6.22
CA PRO A 170 5.39 -16.67 7.24
C PRO A 170 5.90 -16.82 8.67
N VAL A 171 6.91 -17.67 8.91
CA VAL A 171 7.58 -17.86 10.21
C VAL A 171 8.25 -16.56 10.65
N ILE A 172 9.06 -15.97 9.77
CA ILE A 172 9.75 -14.69 10.03
C ILE A 172 8.74 -13.59 10.31
N LEU A 173 7.69 -13.48 9.50
CA LEU A 173 6.64 -12.46 9.67
C LEU A 173 5.88 -12.63 10.98
N HIS A 174 5.61 -13.86 11.40
CA HIS A 174 5.03 -14.17 12.70
C HIS A 174 5.95 -13.75 13.86
N ARG A 175 7.24 -14.11 13.80
CA ARG A 175 8.24 -13.73 14.82
C ARG A 175 8.49 -12.22 14.89
N LEU A 176 8.27 -11.49 13.80
CA LEU A 176 8.37 -10.02 13.77
C LEU A 176 7.13 -9.30 14.35
N MET A 177 6.06 -10.03 14.70
CA MET A 177 4.86 -9.47 15.30
C MET A 177 5.08 -8.95 16.71
N GLY A 178 4.14 -8.12 17.16
CA GLY A 178 4.09 -7.65 18.53
C GLY A 178 5.23 -6.70 18.90
N HIS A 179 5.46 -6.62 20.21
CA HIS A 179 6.50 -5.80 20.80
C HIS A 179 7.78 -6.61 20.97
N TRP A 180 8.88 -6.08 20.43
CA TRP A 180 10.21 -6.65 20.53
C TRP A 180 11.24 -5.51 20.48
N GLU A 181 12.41 -5.78 21.04
CA GLU A 181 13.56 -4.88 21.07
C GLU A 181 14.69 -5.42 20.18
N PRO A 182 15.45 -4.57 19.51
CA PRO A 182 16.51 -4.98 18.58
C PRO A 182 17.74 -5.50 19.34
N THR A 183 17.64 -6.67 19.95
CA THR A 183 18.73 -7.32 20.68
C THR A 183 19.34 -8.48 19.86
N PRO A 184 20.58 -8.88 20.15
CA PRO A 184 21.18 -10.09 19.58
C PRO A 184 20.29 -11.33 19.78
N GLN A 185 19.75 -11.49 21.00
CA GLN A 185 18.90 -12.63 21.36
C GLN A 185 17.61 -12.67 20.53
N PHE A 186 17.01 -11.51 20.28
CA PHE A 186 15.84 -11.43 19.40
C PHE A 186 16.17 -11.87 17.97
N TYR A 187 17.33 -11.45 17.44
CA TYR A 187 17.73 -11.83 16.08
C TYR A 187 18.02 -13.33 15.97
N ASP A 188 18.65 -13.92 16.98
CA ASP A 188 18.90 -15.36 17.05
C ASP A 188 17.58 -16.14 17.08
N GLN A 189 16.61 -15.72 17.91
CA GLN A 189 15.26 -16.30 17.93
C GLN A 189 14.51 -16.12 16.60
N LEU A 190 14.67 -14.95 15.97
CA LEU A 190 14.05 -14.65 14.69
C LEU A 190 14.51 -15.61 13.59
N THR A 191 15.79 -15.99 13.60
CA THR A 191 16.43 -16.83 12.57
C THR A 191 16.63 -18.29 12.98
N ALA A 192 16.25 -18.68 14.20
CA ALA A 192 16.33 -20.05 14.69
C ALA A 192 15.53 -21.03 13.80
N PRO A 193 15.98 -22.29 13.66
CA PRO A 193 15.23 -23.33 12.94
C PRO A 193 13.76 -23.40 13.38
N ASP A 194 12.87 -23.70 12.45
CA ASP A 194 11.46 -23.95 12.75
C ASP A 194 11.33 -25.35 13.37
N ASP A 195 10.80 -25.44 14.58
CA ASP A 195 10.53 -26.68 15.30
C ASP A 195 9.19 -27.33 14.89
N GLY A 196 8.51 -26.76 13.89
CA GLY A 196 7.21 -27.21 13.40
C GLY A 196 6.03 -26.53 14.11
N SER A 197 6.27 -25.78 15.18
CA SER A 197 5.21 -25.02 15.88
C SER A 197 4.58 -23.92 15.01
N THR A 198 5.29 -23.47 13.98
CA THR A 198 4.85 -22.36 13.13
C THR A 198 4.04 -22.75 11.89
N ASP A 199 3.83 -24.04 11.60
CA ASP A 199 2.93 -24.49 10.52
C ASP A 199 1.50 -23.97 10.75
N HIS A 200 1.12 -23.83 12.02
CA HIS A 200 -0.16 -23.25 12.42
C HIS A 200 -0.34 -21.81 11.92
N SER A 201 0.70 -20.99 11.87
CA SER A 201 0.58 -19.58 11.50
C SER A 201 0.57 -19.34 9.99
N ARG A 202 0.85 -20.35 9.16
CA ARG A 202 1.12 -20.18 7.73
C ARG A 202 -0.17 -20.08 6.91
N PRO A 203 -0.35 -19.02 6.07
CA PRO A 203 -1.50 -18.96 5.17
C PRO A 203 -1.33 -19.95 4.01
N TYR A 204 -2.45 -20.41 3.48
CA TYR A 204 -2.50 -21.16 2.23
C TYR A 204 -2.30 -20.23 1.03
N PRO A 205 -1.74 -20.71 -0.08
CA PRO A 205 -1.64 -19.89 -1.28
C PRO A 205 -3.03 -19.48 -1.79
N PHE A 206 -3.22 -18.22 -2.15
CA PHE A 206 -4.52 -17.71 -2.61
C PHE A 206 -4.87 -18.19 -4.04
N CYS A 207 -6.11 -18.64 -4.23
CA CYS A 207 -6.69 -18.91 -5.55
C CYS A 207 -7.07 -17.58 -6.26
N LEU A 208 -6.69 -17.40 -7.52
CA LEU A 208 -6.85 -16.14 -8.25
C LEU A 208 -7.81 -16.25 -9.44
N ALA A 209 -8.75 -15.31 -9.50
CA ALA A 209 -9.68 -15.19 -10.63
C ALA A 209 -9.06 -14.50 -11.85
N SER A 210 -9.48 -14.95 -13.04
CA SER A 210 -9.18 -14.34 -14.33
C SER A 210 -10.13 -13.15 -14.61
N PRO A 211 -9.64 -12.04 -15.17
CA PRO A 211 -10.53 -10.94 -15.57
C PRO A 211 -11.43 -11.38 -16.73
N LEU A 212 -12.72 -11.05 -16.64
CA LEU A 212 -13.64 -11.11 -17.77
C LEU A 212 -13.69 -9.74 -18.43
N GLU A 213 -13.63 -9.71 -19.77
CA GLU A 213 -13.70 -8.45 -20.52
C GLU A 213 -15.07 -7.78 -20.33
N GLN A 214 -15.07 -6.45 -20.24
CA GLN A 214 -16.24 -5.67 -19.84
C GLN A 214 -17.29 -5.53 -20.94
N GLN A 215 -16.93 -5.76 -22.20
CA GLN A 215 -17.78 -5.54 -23.38
C GLN A 215 -18.08 -6.86 -24.12
N LYS A 216 -18.50 -7.90 -23.38
CA LYS A 216 -18.99 -9.13 -23.98
C LYS A 216 -20.50 -9.09 -24.12
N THR A 217 -20.98 -9.40 -25.30
CA THR A 217 -22.38 -9.77 -25.53
C THR A 217 -22.74 -11.01 -24.71
N LEU A 218 -24.02 -11.19 -24.39
CA LEU A 218 -24.49 -12.39 -23.67
C LEU A 218 -24.15 -13.68 -24.44
N GLN A 219 -24.08 -13.61 -25.78
CA GLN A 219 -23.70 -14.74 -26.62
C GLN A 219 -22.21 -15.09 -26.45
N GLU A 220 -21.32 -14.10 -26.43
CA GLU A 220 -19.89 -14.33 -26.19
C GLU A 220 -19.61 -14.87 -24.78
N LEU A 221 -20.37 -14.41 -23.78
CA LEU A 221 -20.32 -14.96 -22.42
C LEU A 221 -20.69 -16.44 -22.42
N LYS A 222 -21.81 -16.80 -23.07
CA LYS A 222 -22.26 -18.18 -23.18
C LYS A 222 -21.24 -19.07 -23.90
N THR A 223 -20.68 -18.58 -25.01
CA THR A 223 -19.64 -19.31 -25.77
C THR A 223 -18.38 -19.54 -24.94
N GLN A 224 -17.99 -18.55 -24.12
CA GLN A 224 -16.76 -18.63 -23.33
C GLN A 224 -16.92 -19.43 -22.03
N LEU A 225 -18.08 -19.31 -21.36
CA LEU A 225 -18.29 -19.78 -19.98
C LEU A 225 -19.28 -20.95 -19.88
N GLY A 226 -19.97 -21.32 -20.96
CA GLY A 226 -20.96 -22.40 -20.93
C GLY A 226 -22.30 -21.97 -20.33
N ASP A 227 -22.97 -22.90 -19.66
CA ASP A 227 -24.27 -22.65 -19.03
C ASP A 227 -24.06 -21.89 -17.71
N ALA A 228 -24.81 -20.80 -17.50
CA ALA A 228 -24.75 -20.01 -16.27
C ALA A 228 -25.06 -20.84 -15.00
N ARG A 229 -25.82 -21.94 -15.13
CA ARG A 229 -26.15 -22.84 -14.02
C ARG A 229 -24.96 -23.61 -13.49
N GLU A 230 -23.88 -23.74 -14.26
CA GLU A 230 -22.63 -24.39 -13.84
C GLU A 230 -21.78 -23.49 -12.92
N TRP A 231 -22.25 -22.27 -12.64
CA TRP A 231 -21.53 -21.26 -11.89
C TRP A 231 -22.24 -20.92 -10.57
N LEU A 232 -21.43 -20.78 -9.52
CA LEU A 232 -21.79 -20.04 -8.33
C LEU A 232 -21.45 -18.58 -8.56
N VAL A 233 -22.42 -17.71 -8.32
CA VAL A 233 -22.29 -16.26 -8.54
C VAL A 233 -22.37 -15.55 -7.20
N GLU A 234 -21.37 -14.72 -6.92
CA GLU A 234 -21.27 -13.91 -5.72
C GLU A 234 -20.95 -12.47 -6.08
N TRP A 235 -21.18 -11.55 -5.14
CA TRP A 235 -20.67 -10.20 -5.29
C TRP A 235 -19.14 -10.19 -5.28
N LYS A 236 -18.55 -9.39 -6.17
CA LYS A 236 -17.16 -9.02 -6.04
C LYS A 236 -17.05 -7.87 -5.04
N TRP A 237 -16.82 -8.23 -3.79
CA TRP A 237 -16.63 -7.30 -2.69
C TRP A 237 -15.45 -6.34 -2.91
N ASP A 238 -15.57 -5.12 -2.37
CA ASP A 238 -14.58 -4.04 -2.40
C ASP A 238 -13.95 -3.86 -1.01
N GLY A 239 -12.94 -4.67 -0.71
CA GLY A 239 -12.36 -4.76 0.63
C GLY A 239 -10.90 -5.18 0.64
N ILE A 240 -10.51 -5.84 1.73
CA ILE A 240 -9.18 -6.42 1.88
C ILE A 240 -9.31 -7.93 1.93
N ARG A 241 -8.98 -8.60 0.83
CA ARG A 241 -8.91 -10.06 0.79
C ARG A 241 -7.94 -10.60 1.84
N ALA A 242 -8.43 -11.51 2.67
CA ALA A 242 -7.66 -12.14 3.72
C ALA A 242 -8.08 -13.58 3.96
N GLN A 243 -7.13 -14.39 4.45
CA GLN A 243 -7.39 -15.67 5.07
C GLN A 243 -7.46 -15.52 6.58
N LEU A 244 -8.48 -16.11 7.20
CA LEU A 244 -8.66 -16.21 8.64
C LEU A 244 -8.35 -17.65 9.08
N LEU A 245 -7.34 -17.82 9.91
CA LEU A 245 -6.88 -19.12 10.39
C LEU A 245 -7.21 -19.26 11.87
N ARG A 246 -7.93 -20.32 12.24
CA ARG A 246 -8.15 -20.74 13.63
C ARG A 246 -7.30 -21.97 13.92
N ARG A 247 -6.46 -21.87 14.94
CA ARG A 247 -5.45 -22.87 15.36
C ARG A 247 -5.53 -23.12 16.86
N PRO A 248 -4.91 -24.17 17.40
CA PRO A 248 -4.83 -24.39 18.84
C PRO A 248 -4.40 -23.13 19.60
N GLY A 249 -5.31 -22.57 20.40
CA GLY A 249 -5.05 -21.38 21.22
C GLY A 249 -4.77 -20.05 20.48
N ALA A 250 -4.84 -19.99 19.15
CA ALA A 250 -4.50 -18.79 18.38
C ALA A 250 -5.38 -18.57 17.13
N CYS A 251 -5.43 -17.31 16.68
CA CYS A 251 -6.10 -16.89 15.45
C CYS A 251 -5.18 -15.96 14.64
N TYR A 252 -5.13 -16.15 13.32
CA TYR A 252 -4.30 -15.34 12.42
C TYR A 252 -5.11 -14.78 11.26
N ILE A 253 -4.82 -13.54 10.87
CA ILE A 253 -5.45 -12.89 9.71
C ILE A 253 -4.35 -12.50 8.73
N TRP A 254 -4.30 -13.17 7.59
CA TRP A 254 -3.32 -12.92 6.54
C TRP A 254 -3.97 -12.27 5.35
N THR A 255 -3.51 -11.08 4.98
CA THR A 255 -3.94 -10.47 3.72
C THR A 255 -3.34 -11.20 2.53
N ARG A 256 -3.95 -11.04 1.36
CA ARG A 256 -3.37 -11.50 0.08
C ARG A 256 -1.95 -10.96 -0.19
N GLY A 257 -1.62 -9.77 0.33
CA GLY A 257 -0.27 -9.20 0.25
C GLY A 257 0.74 -9.90 1.14
N GLU A 258 0.36 -10.99 1.80
CA GLU A 258 1.17 -11.73 2.77
C GLU A 258 1.56 -10.87 3.97
N GLU A 259 0.70 -9.91 4.31
CA GLU A 259 0.80 -9.19 5.58
C GLU A 259 -0.05 -9.89 6.63
N LEU A 260 0.54 -10.16 7.79
CA LEU A 260 -0.16 -10.58 8.99
C LEU A 260 -0.77 -9.35 9.67
N VAL A 261 -2.10 -9.31 9.74
CA VAL A 261 -2.89 -8.13 10.14
C VAL A 261 -3.82 -8.39 11.32
N THR A 262 -3.62 -9.49 12.05
CA THR A 262 -4.44 -9.91 13.20
C THR A 262 -4.74 -8.75 14.17
N ASP A 263 -3.71 -8.00 14.60
CA ASP A 263 -3.86 -6.91 15.58
C ASP A 263 -4.59 -5.67 15.03
N ARG A 264 -4.75 -5.57 13.71
CA ARG A 264 -5.48 -4.47 13.06
C ARG A 264 -7.00 -4.72 13.05
N TYR A 265 -7.42 -5.98 13.22
CA TYR A 265 -8.81 -6.42 13.18
C TYR A 265 -9.16 -7.31 14.39
N PRO A 266 -9.00 -6.79 15.63
CA PRO A 266 -9.27 -7.56 16.84
C PRO A 266 -10.69 -8.15 16.88
N GLU A 267 -11.69 -7.46 16.34
CA GLU A 267 -13.07 -7.95 16.28
C GLU A 267 -13.23 -9.22 15.42
N VAL A 268 -12.48 -9.37 14.32
CA VAL A 268 -12.48 -10.60 13.50
C VAL A 268 -11.73 -11.71 14.24
N ARG A 269 -10.57 -11.38 14.83
CA ARG A 269 -9.79 -12.32 15.63
C ARG A 269 -10.63 -12.89 16.77
N ASP A 270 -11.36 -12.03 17.47
CA ASP A 270 -12.17 -12.39 18.63
C ASP A 270 -13.34 -13.27 18.19
N ALA A 271 -14.02 -12.92 17.09
CA ALA A 271 -15.07 -13.75 16.51
C ALA A 271 -14.57 -15.12 16.01
N ALA A 272 -13.33 -15.20 15.53
CA ALA A 272 -12.71 -16.43 15.05
C ALA A 272 -12.49 -17.47 16.14
N TYR A 273 -12.35 -17.06 17.41
CA TYR A 273 -12.25 -18.03 18.53
C TYR A 273 -13.52 -18.87 18.71
N GLY A 274 -14.66 -18.42 18.18
CA GLY A 274 -15.89 -19.22 18.14
C GLY A 274 -15.91 -20.30 17.06
N LEU A 275 -14.93 -20.32 16.14
CA LEU A 275 -14.80 -21.37 15.13
C LEU A 275 -14.07 -22.60 15.71
N PRO A 276 -14.35 -23.81 15.18
CA PRO A 276 -13.57 -25.01 15.48
C PRO A 276 -12.09 -24.81 15.15
N GLU A 277 -11.22 -25.41 15.95
CA GLU A 277 -9.78 -25.44 15.66
C GLU A 277 -9.51 -26.21 14.36
N GLY A 278 -8.49 -25.78 13.61
CA GLY A 278 -8.23 -26.31 12.28
C GLY A 278 -9.18 -25.78 11.20
N THR A 279 -9.68 -24.56 11.37
CA THR A 279 -10.50 -23.87 10.37
C THR A 279 -9.68 -22.82 9.65
N VAL A 280 -9.72 -22.80 8.31
CA VAL A 280 -9.19 -21.69 7.51
C VAL A 280 -10.24 -21.19 6.53
N LEU A 281 -10.59 -19.91 6.63
CA LEU A 281 -11.55 -19.25 5.74
C LEU A 281 -10.81 -18.32 4.76
N ASP A 282 -11.29 -18.22 3.53
CA ASP A 282 -10.90 -17.18 2.58
C ASP A 282 -12.08 -16.23 2.37
N GLY A 283 -11.81 -14.93 2.47
CA GLY A 283 -12.85 -13.92 2.55
C GLY A 283 -12.34 -12.50 2.30
N GLU A 284 -13.25 -11.55 2.49
CA GLU A 284 -12.98 -10.13 2.34
C GLU A 284 -13.26 -9.40 3.67
N ILE A 285 -12.31 -8.60 4.16
CA ILE A 285 -12.57 -7.68 5.26
C ILE A 285 -13.25 -6.43 4.68
N LEU A 286 -14.43 -6.11 5.20
CA LEU A 286 -15.26 -5.00 4.73
C LEU A 286 -15.60 -4.06 5.88
N ALA A 287 -15.64 -2.75 5.61
CA ALA A 287 -16.35 -1.84 6.50
C ALA A 287 -17.85 -2.14 6.40
N TRP A 288 -18.50 -2.32 7.55
CA TRP A 288 -19.86 -2.85 7.61
C TRP A 288 -20.66 -2.17 8.72
N SER A 289 -21.84 -1.68 8.37
CA SER A 289 -22.86 -1.20 9.31
C SER A 289 -24.04 -2.17 9.32
N GLU A 290 -24.60 -2.46 10.49
CA GLU A 290 -25.83 -3.27 10.56
C GLU A 290 -27.05 -2.52 10.00
N GLU A 291 -27.02 -1.18 9.93
CA GLU A 291 -28.11 -0.38 9.37
C GLU A 291 -28.07 -0.30 7.83
N THR A 292 -26.87 -0.11 7.27
CA THR A 292 -26.69 0.19 5.83
C THR A 292 -25.98 -0.91 5.05
N GLY A 293 -25.47 -1.94 5.73
CA GLY A 293 -24.68 -3.02 5.14
C GLY A 293 -23.25 -2.61 4.83
N VAL A 294 -22.74 -3.02 3.66
CA VAL A 294 -21.38 -2.72 3.22
C VAL A 294 -21.18 -1.20 3.07
N MET A 295 -20.05 -0.71 3.58
CA MET A 295 -19.64 0.69 3.47
C MET A 295 -18.54 0.84 2.40
N PRO A 296 -18.37 2.03 1.80
CA PRO A 296 -17.36 2.25 0.78
C PRO A 296 -15.94 1.94 1.27
N PHE A 297 -15.09 1.37 0.42
CA PHE A 297 -13.70 1.02 0.76
C PHE A 297 -12.88 2.19 1.31
N THR A 298 -13.15 3.44 0.89
CA THR A 298 -12.52 4.64 1.46
C THR A 298 -12.69 4.80 2.97
N ILE A 299 -13.77 4.25 3.53
CA ILE A 299 -13.97 4.23 4.98
C ILE A 299 -13.00 3.23 5.58
N LEU A 300 -12.94 2.00 5.05
CA LEU A 300 -11.97 0.98 5.48
C LEU A 300 -10.52 1.44 5.36
N GLN A 301 -10.19 2.23 4.33
CA GLN A 301 -8.85 2.80 4.13
C GLN A 301 -8.37 3.64 5.32
N ARG A 302 -9.25 4.24 6.12
CA ARG A 302 -8.86 4.99 7.32
C ARG A 302 -8.25 4.11 8.41
N ARG A 303 -8.50 2.79 8.37
CA ARG A 303 -7.86 1.80 9.25
C ARG A 303 -6.52 1.30 8.69
N LEU A 304 -6.28 1.42 7.38
CA LEU A 304 -5.02 1.00 6.77
C LEU A 304 -3.83 1.80 7.31
N GLY A 305 -2.69 1.13 7.51
CA GLY A 305 -1.46 1.73 8.01
C GLY A 305 -1.41 1.99 9.52
N ARG A 306 -2.50 1.71 10.26
CA ARG A 306 -2.51 1.74 11.73
C ARG A 306 -2.06 0.38 12.28
N LYS A 307 -1.08 0.38 13.19
CA LYS A 307 -0.62 -0.84 13.87
C LYS A 307 -1.61 -1.31 14.93
N THR A 308 -2.23 -0.36 15.63
CA THR A 308 -3.24 -0.60 16.67
C THR A 308 -4.45 0.30 16.41
N VAL A 309 -5.65 -0.24 16.58
CA VAL A 309 -6.91 0.48 16.35
C VAL A 309 -7.51 0.86 17.71
N GLY A 310 -7.70 2.15 17.97
CA GLY A 310 -8.32 2.62 19.22
C GLY A 310 -9.84 2.42 19.25
N LYS A 311 -10.42 2.39 20.45
CA LYS A 311 -11.87 2.16 20.68
C LYS A 311 -12.79 3.00 19.80
N LYS A 312 -12.49 4.30 19.66
CA LYS A 312 -13.28 5.21 18.81
C LYS A 312 -13.31 4.76 17.34
N LEU A 313 -12.16 4.35 16.80
CA LEU A 313 -12.09 3.94 15.40
C LEU A 313 -12.78 2.60 15.14
N LEU A 314 -12.79 1.70 16.13
CA LEU A 314 -13.56 0.45 16.09
C LEU A 314 -15.07 0.73 16.02
N GLN A 315 -15.55 1.73 16.77
CA GLN A 315 -16.95 2.15 16.78
C GLN A 315 -17.34 2.91 15.51
N ASP A 316 -16.50 3.84 15.06
CA ASP A 316 -16.76 4.68 13.88
C ASP A 316 -16.69 3.89 12.57
N ILE A 317 -15.89 2.81 12.55
CA ILE A 317 -15.64 1.98 11.36
C ILE A 317 -15.72 0.50 11.77
N PRO A 318 -16.94 0.01 12.06
CA PRO A 318 -17.14 -1.42 12.27
C PRO A 318 -16.83 -2.16 10.98
N ILE A 319 -16.37 -3.40 11.13
CA ILE A 319 -16.00 -4.26 10.01
C ILE A 319 -16.59 -5.64 10.19
N CYS A 320 -16.71 -6.37 9.08
CA CYS A 320 -16.99 -7.79 9.06
C CYS A 320 -15.95 -8.53 8.21
N PHE A 321 -15.81 -9.84 8.44
CA PHE A 321 -15.13 -10.76 7.55
C PHE A 321 -16.18 -11.51 6.73
N MET A 322 -16.27 -11.18 5.45
CA MET A 322 -17.20 -11.77 4.49
C MET A 322 -16.53 -12.99 3.85
N ALA A 323 -16.74 -14.17 4.43
CA ALA A 323 -16.18 -15.42 3.95
C ALA A 323 -16.90 -15.92 2.69
N TYR A 324 -16.14 -16.40 1.72
CA TYR A 324 -16.66 -16.96 0.47
C TYR A 324 -16.02 -18.31 0.09
N ASP A 325 -15.08 -18.82 0.90
CA ASP A 325 -14.50 -20.16 0.73
C ASP A 325 -13.99 -20.74 2.06
N LEU A 326 -13.91 -22.07 2.12
CA LEU A 326 -13.41 -22.86 3.25
C LEU A 326 -12.21 -23.69 2.77
N ILE A 327 -11.03 -23.40 3.32
CA ILE A 327 -9.75 -23.96 2.86
C ILE A 327 -9.30 -25.11 3.74
N GLU A 328 -9.63 -25.06 5.03
CA GLU A 328 -9.35 -26.11 6.00
C GLU A 328 -10.54 -26.24 6.95
N HIS A 329 -10.90 -27.47 7.29
CA HIS A 329 -11.97 -27.77 8.23
C HIS A 329 -11.54 -28.89 9.16
N GLU A 330 -11.57 -28.64 10.47
CA GLU A 330 -11.12 -29.60 11.49
C GLU A 330 -9.71 -30.18 11.22
N GLY A 331 -8.82 -29.34 10.67
CA GLY A 331 -7.44 -29.71 10.33
C GLY A 331 -7.28 -30.43 8.99
N GLN A 332 -8.36 -30.67 8.24
CA GLN A 332 -8.30 -31.29 6.91
C GLN A 332 -8.22 -30.23 5.81
N ASP A 333 -7.26 -30.38 4.88
CA ASP A 333 -7.12 -29.51 3.71
C ASP A 333 -8.27 -29.76 2.71
N MET A 334 -9.13 -28.77 2.53
CA MET A 334 -10.33 -28.86 1.72
C MET A 334 -10.08 -28.52 0.25
N ARG A 335 -8.87 -28.09 -0.15
CA ARG A 335 -8.63 -27.52 -1.49
C ARG A 335 -8.86 -28.48 -2.65
N GLN A 336 -8.77 -29.79 -2.39
CA GLN A 336 -9.06 -30.85 -3.38
C GLN A 336 -10.56 -31.17 -3.54
N HIS A 337 -11.42 -30.56 -2.72
CA HIS A 337 -12.88 -30.67 -2.87
C HIS A 337 -13.38 -29.58 -3.82
N THR A 338 -14.54 -29.80 -4.43
CA THR A 338 -15.19 -28.85 -5.32
C THR A 338 -15.66 -27.60 -4.58
N THR A 339 -15.82 -26.49 -5.30
CA THR A 339 -16.30 -25.23 -4.69
C THR A 339 -17.70 -25.42 -4.10
N THR A 340 -18.54 -26.26 -4.71
CA THR A 340 -19.88 -26.60 -4.19
C THR A 340 -19.79 -27.27 -2.81
N GLU A 341 -18.93 -28.26 -2.64
CA GLU A 341 -18.74 -28.97 -1.36
C GLU A 341 -18.19 -28.02 -0.28
N ARG A 342 -17.12 -27.27 -0.60
CA ARG A 342 -16.52 -26.30 0.33
C ARG A 342 -17.54 -25.22 0.73
N ARG A 343 -18.35 -24.75 -0.21
CA ARG A 343 -19.39 -23.73 0.03
C ARG A 343 -20.50 -24.25 0.95
N ALA A 344 -20.95 -25.50 0.79
CA ALA A 344 -21.97 -26.09 1.64
C ALA A 344 -21.50 -26.29 3.09
N LEU A 345 -20.23 -26.70 3.28
CA LEU A 345 -19.61 -26.78 4.59
C LEU A 345 -19.44 -25.40 5.23
N LEU A 346 -19.02 -24.40 4.44
CA LEU A 346 -18.95 -23.00 4.89
C LEU A 346 -20.31 -22.48 5.36
N ASP A 347 -21.39 -22.76 4.62
CA ASP A 347 -22.77 -22.40 5.02
C ASP A 347 -23.11 -23.00 6.39
N THR A 348 -22.79 -24.27 6.60
CA THR A 348 -23.09 -24.95 7.85
C THR A 348 -22.27 -24.38 9.01
N LEU A 349 -20.98 -24.14 8.78
CA LEU A 349 -20.06 -23.59 9.76
C LEU A 349 -20.45 -22.19 10.23
N LEU A 350 -20.84 -21.31 9.31
CA LEU A 350 -21.12 -19.90 9.64
C LEU A 350 -22.57 -19.61 10.02
N LYS A 351 -23.49 -20.59 9.95
CA LYS A 351 -24.87 -20.44 10.47
C LYS A 351 -24.92 -20.03 11.94
N GLN A 352 -23.96 -20.50 12.72
CA GLN A 352 -23.85 -20.23 14.16
C GLN A 352 -22.88 -19.09 14.49
N ALA A 353 -22.27 -18.48 13.47
CA ALA A 353 -21.28 -17.43 13.69
C ALA A 353 -21.96 -16.10 14.05
N GLY A 354 -21.29 -15.30 14.88
CA GLY A 354 -21.75 -13.97 15.26
C GLY A 354 -21.72 -12.96 14.09
N PRO A 355 -22.19 -11.72 14.30
CA PRO A 355 -22.39 -10.74 13.23
C PRO A 355 -21.11 -10.32 12.50
N VAL A 356 -19.93 -10.56 13.07
CA VAL A 356 -18.64 -10.19 12.49
C VAL A 356 -18.20 -11.17 11.38
N LEU A 357 -18.46 -12.47 11.53
CA LEU A 357 -18.13 -13.46 10.51
C LEU A 357 -19.38 -13.70 9.68
N LYS A 358 -19.41 -13.12 8.48
CA LYS A 358 -20.55 -13.21 7.57
C LYS A 358 -20.21 -14.11 6.40
N ILE A 359 -21.24 -14.66 5.81
CA ILE A 359 -21.11 -15.47 4.61
C ILE A 359 -21.52 -14.69 3.39
N SER A 360 -20.71 -14.79 2.34
CA SER A 360 -21.00 -14.16 1.06
C SER A 360 -22.26 -14.80 0.45
N PRO A 361 -23.27 -14.00 0.09
CA PRO A 361 -24.53 -14.49 -0.43
C PRO A 361 -24.34 -14.99 -1.86
N LEU A 362 -24.91 -16.17 -2.13
CA LEU A 362 -25.02 -16.68 -3.48
C LEU A 362 -26.19 -15.98 -4.19
N LEU A 363 -25.92 -15.45 -5.37
CA LEU A 363 -26.94 -14.85 -6.23
C LEU A 363 -27.64 -15.94 -7.02
N SER A 364 -28.98 -15.90 -7.03
CA SER A 364 -29.78 -16.79 -7.85
C SER A 364 -29.61 -16.40 -9.32
N VAL A 365 -28.93 -17.25 -10.08
CA VAL A 365 -28.63 -17.05 -11.50
C VAL A 365 -28.89 -18.35 -12.23
N THR A 366 -29.82 -18.31 -13.18
CA THR A 366 -30.14 -19.42 -14.09
C THR A 366 -29.80 -19.10 -15.55
N SER A 367 -29.42 -17.85 -15.83
CA SER A 367 -29.00 -17.37 -17.16
C SER A 367 -28.00 -16.22 -17.09
N TRP A 368 -27.20 -16.03 -18.13
CA TRP A 368 -26.27 -14.88 -18.22
C TRP A 368 -26.99 -13.52 -18.26
N LYS A 369 -28.26 -13.49 -18.67
CA LYS A 369 -29.09 -12.28 -18.62
C LYS A 369 -29.36 -11.84 -17.18
N GLU A 370 -29.69 -12.78 -16.29
CA GLU A 370 -29.87 -12.51 -14.86
C GLU A 370 -28.55 -12.10 -14.21
N ALA A 371 -27.44 -12.76 -14.55
CA ALA A 371 -26.12 -12.36 -14.08
C ALA A 371 -25.78 -10.91 -14.50
N ALA A 372 -26.11 -10.50 -15.73
CA ALA A 372 -25.92 -9.13 -16.19
C ALA A 372 -26.79 -8.11 -15.42
N GLN A 373 -28.02 -8.48 -15.06
CA GLN A 373 -28.89 -7.65 -14.22
C GLN A 373 -28.29 -7.44 -12.83
N TRP A 374 -27.83 -8.52 -12.18
CA TRP A 374 -27.12 -8.41 -10.90
C TRP A 374 -25.86 -7.55 -11.02
N GLN A 375 -25.06 -7.76 -12.08
CA GLN A 375 -23.87 -6.97 -12.32
C GLN A 375 -24.18 -5.46 -12.42
N ALA A 376 -25.29 -5.08 -13.05
CA ALA A 376 -25.71 -3.68 -13.16
C ALA A 376 -26.04 -3.04 -11.80
N GLU A 377 -26.49 -3.82 -10.81
CA GLU A 377 -26.78 -3.33 -9.45
C GLU A 377 -25.53 -3.05 -8.60
N SER A 378 -24.35 -3.49 -9.05
CA SER A 378 -23.12 -3.46 -8.24
C SER A 378 -22.80 -2.08 -7.64
N ARG A 379 -23.03 -1.00 -8.40
CA ARG A 379 -22.80 0.39 -7.93
C ARG A 379 -23.68 0.74 -6.73
N GLY A 380 -24.98 0.47 -6.83
CA GLY A 380 -25.94 0.76 -5.76
C GLY A 380 -25.68 -0.08 -4.50
N ARG A 381 -25.02 -1.23 -4.66
CA ARG A 381 -24.63 -2.14 -3.58
C ARG A 381 -23.21 -1.93 -3.08
N LEU A 382 -22.47 -0.96 -3.61
CA LEU A 382 -21.08 -0.67 -3.23
C LEU A 382 -20.13 -1.88 -3.38
N VAL A 383 -20.29 -2.62 -4.47
CA VAL A 383 -19.42 -3.75 -4.84
C VAL A 383 -18.84 -3.54 -6.24
N GLU A 384 -17.74 -4.22 -6.56
CA GLU A 384 -16.99 -4.00 -7.81
C GLU A 384 -17.57 -4.71 -9.04
N GLY A 385 -18.55 -5.60 -8.85
CA GLY A 385 -19.06 -6.48 -9.90
C GLY A 385 -19.43 -7.86 -9.34
N LEU A 386 -19.22 -8.90 -10.14
CA LEU A 386 -19.48 -10.29 -9.79
C LEU A 386 -18.21 -11.14 -9.76
N MET A 387 -18.20 -12.12 -8.86
CA MET A 387 -17.30 -13.28 -8.88
C MET A 387 -18.07 -14.48 -9.42
N LEU A 388 -17.54 -15.12 -10.45
CA LEU A 388 -18.09 -16.32 -11.06
C LEU A 388 -17.16 -17.48 -10.73
N LYS A 389 -17.64 -18.48 -10.00
CA LYS A 389 -16.88 -19.68 -9.63
C LYS A 389 -17.55 -20.91 -10.22
N HIS A 390 -16.85 -21.66 -11.06
CA HIS A 390 -17.37 -22.92 -11.59
C HIS A 390 -17.65 -23.88 -10.42
N ARG A 391 -18.79 -24.59 -10.44
CA ARG A 391 -19.23 -25.46 -9.33
C ARG A 391 -18.20 -26.52 -8.95
N ASP A 392 -17.56 -27.10 -9.96
CA ASP A 392 -16.56 -28.16 -9.80
C ASP A 392 -15.13 -27.62 -9.64
N ALA A 393 -14.96 -26.31 -9.50
CA ALA A 393 -13.62 -25.72 -9.34
C ALA A 393 -12.98 -26.18 -8.02
N LEU A 394 -11.77 -26.71 -8.10
CA LEU A 394 -10.90 -26.91 -6.95
C LEU A 394 -10.31 -25.57 -6.49
N TYR A 395 -9.76 -25.54 -5.27
CA TYR A 395 -9.05 -24.35 -4.78
C TYR A 395 -7.57 -24.43 -5.18
N GLU A 396 -7.26 -23.86 -6.34
CA GLU A 396 -5.93 -23.98 -6.95
C GLU A 396 -4.97 -22.86 -6.54
N VAL A 397 -3.68 -23.13 -6.63
CA VAL A 397 -2.65 -22.12 -6.35
C VAL A 397 -2.48 -21.20 -7.55
N GLY A 398 -2.63 -19.88 -7.33
CA GLY A 398 -2.42 -18.88 -8.36
C GLY A 398 -3.61 -18.74 -9.31
N ARG A 399 -3.35 -18.32 -10.55
CA ARG A 399 -4.41 -18.06 -11.54
C ARG A 399 -4.51 -19.23 -12.52
N ARG A 400 -5.57 -20.03 -12.37
CA ARG A 400 -6.02 -20.96 -13.41
C ARG A 400 -7.18 -20.36 -14.18
N ARG A 401 -7.04 -20.27 -15.51
CA ARG A 401 -8.08 -19.74 -16.39
C ARG A 401 -9.18 -20.79 -16.53
N GLY A 402 -10.45 -20.37 -16.49
CA GLY A 402 -11.60 -21.25 -16.70
C GLY A 402 -12.40 -21.59 -15.44
N HIS A 403 -11.83 -21.47 -14.24
CA HIS A 403 -12.53 -21.85 -13.00
C HIS A 403 -13.10 -20.65 -12.24
N TRP A 404 -12.34 -19.58 -12.08
CA TRP A 404 -12.77 -18.37 -11.36
C TRP A 404 -12.63 -17.15 -12.27
N TRP A 405 -13.70 -16.37 -12.38
CA TRP A 405 -13.74 -15.12 -13.13
C TRP A 405 -14.19 -13.96 -12.27
N LYS A 406 -13.64 -12.78 -12.56
CA LYS A 406 -14.12 -11.52 -12.00
C LYS A 406 -14.73 -10.68 -13.13
N TRP A 407 -16.02 -10.41 -13.02
CA TRP A 407 -16.78 -9.63 -13.99
C TRP A 407 -17.09 -8.25 -13.40
N LYS A 408 -16.15 -7.32 -13.60
CA LYS A 408 -16.24 -5.96 -13.04
C LYS A 408 -17.18 -5.09 -13.85
N ILE A 409 -17.83 -4.13 -13.19
CA ILE A 409 -18.55 -3.06 -13.89
C ILE A 409 -17.59 -2.19 -14.70
N THR A 410 -18.09 -1.62 -15.80
CA THR A 410 -17.37 -0.61 -16.58
C THR A 410 -17.27 0.67 -15.76
N PRO A 411 -16.07 1.27 -15.57
CA PRO A 411 -15.94 2.54 -14.87
C PRO A 411 -16.64 3.65 -15.66
N HIS A 412 -16.96 4.76 -14.98
CA HIS A 412 -17.32 5.98 -15.71
C HIS A 412 -16.06 6.59 -16.32
N THR A 413 -16.23 7.26 -17.45
CA THR A 413 -15.16 7.96 -18.16
C THR A 413 -15.55 9.38 -18.47
N LEU A 414 -14.57 10.28 -18.45
CA LEU A 414 -14.68 11.64 -18.96
C LEU A 414 -13.40 12.02 -19.71
N ASP A 415 -13.52 12.67 -20.85
CA ASP A 415 -12.43 13.33 -21.54
C ASP A 415 -12.21 14.72 -20.91
N THR A 416 -11.01 14.97 -20.41
CA THR A 416 -10.70 16.16 -19.60
C THR A 416 -9.43 16.84 -20.06
N VAL A 417 -9.30 18.13 -19.78
CA VAL A 417 -8.14 18.94 -20.16
C VAL A 417 -7.20 19.13 -18.97
N MET A 418 -5.90 18.92 -19.17
CA MET A 418 -4.88 19.16 -18.14
C MET A 418 -4.68 20.67 -17.92
N MET A 419 -4.86 21.11 -16.68
CA MET A 419 -4.76 22.53 -16.29
C MET A 419 -3.47 22.84 -15.51
N TYR A 420 -3.12 21.95 -14.58
CA TYR A 420 -2.00 22.14 -13.67
C TYR A 420 -1.18 20.86 -13.53
N ALA A 421 0.11 21.03 -13.25
CA ALA A 421 0.99 19.94 -12.91
C ALA A 421 1.86 20.30 -11.70
N GLN A 422 2.11 19.33 -10.84
CA GLN A 422 3.02 19.47 -9.71
C GLN A 422 4.03 18.31 -9.68
N PRO A 423 5.24 18.56 -9.13
CA PRO A 423 6.23 17.50 -8.96
C PRO A 423 5.64 16.35 -8.13
N GLY A 424 6.03 15.13 -8.49
CA GLY A 424 5.72 13.96 -7.68
C GLY A 424 6.43 14.00 -6.33
N HIS A 425 6.25 12.95 -5.55
CA HIS A 425 6.98 12.78 -4.30
C HIS A 425 7.95 11.59 -4.41
N GLY A 426 9.01 11.60 -3.59
CA GLY A 426 10.00 10.53 -3.53
C GLY A 426 10.72 10.35 -4.87
N ARG A 427 10.64 9.16 -5.47
CA ARG A 427 11.38 8.79 -6.69
C ARG A 427 11.01 9.63 -7.93
N ARG A 428 9.86 10.31 -7.90
CA ARG A 428 9.40 11.21 -8.97
C ARG A 428 9.45 12.68 -8.55
N ALA A 429 10.21 13.03 -7.50
CA ALA A 429 10.33 14.40 -7.02
C ALA A 429 10.81 15.39 -8.08
N ASN A 430 11.58 14.92 -9.06
CA ASN A 430 12.09 15.76 -10.14
C ASN A 430 11.18 15.82 -11.38
N LEU A 431 10.09 15.05 -11.39
CA LEU A 431 9.16 14.96 -12.53
C LEU A 431 7.79 15.50 -12.15
N TYR A 432 7.12 16.20 -13.06
CA TYR A 432 5.71 16.55 -12.90
C TYR A 432 4.83 15.32 -13.15
N THR A 433 4.30 14.73 -12.07
CA THR A 433 3.54 13.46 -12.14
C THR A 433 2.20 13.49 -11.42
N ASP A 434 1.78 14.65 -10.95
CA ASP A 434 0.48 14.82 -10.33
C ASP A 434 -0.23 15.99 -11.02
N TYR A 435 -1.32 15.65 -11.71
CA TYR A 435 -1.96 16.51 -12.70
C TYR A 435 -3.36 16.86 -12.22
N THR A 436 -3.75 18.12 -12.45
CA THR A 436 -5.12 18.58 -12.22
C THR A 436 -5.83 18.73 -13.55
N PHE A 437 -7.01 18.14 -13.63
CA PHE A 437 -7.84 18.08 -14.83
C PHE A 437 -9.12 18.89 -14.64
N GLY A 438 -9.54 19.54 -15.71
CA GLY A 438 -10.80 20.26 -15.77
C GLY A 438 -11.65 19.88 -16.98
N VAL A 439 -12.91 20.29 -16.91
CA VAL A 439 -13.90 20.21 -17.98
C VAL A 439 -14.36 21.62 -18.34
N TRP A 440 -14.96 21.78 -19.50
CA TRP A 440 -15.45 23.09 -19.94
C TRP A 440 -16.73 23.48 -19.21
N GLN A 441 -16.75 24.67 -18.65
CA GLN A 441 -17.96 25.38 -18.27
C GLN A 441 -17.98 26.67 -19.10
N ASP A 442 -18.87 26.72 -20.08
CA ASP A 442 -18.90 27.78 -21.09
C ASP A 442 -17.54 27.88 -21.83
N GLN A 443 -16.75 28.92 -21.55
CA GLN A 443 -15.42 29.15 -22.13
C GLN A 443 -14.28 29.02 -21.12
N GLU A 444 -14.59 28.59 -19.89
CA GLU A 444 -13.60 28.44 -18.82
C GLU A 444 -13.43 26.96 -18.44
N LEU A 445 -12.19 26.55 -18.19
CA LEU A 445 -11.92 25.24 -17.62
C LEU A 445 -12.09 25.27 -16.11
N VAL A 446 -12.90 24.35 -15.60
CA VAL A 446 -13.15 24.21 -14.17
C VAL A 446 -12.58 22.88 -13.69
N PRO A 447 -11.74 22.88 -12.64
CA PRO A 447 -11.10 21.65 -12.16
C PRO A 447 -12.12 20.69 -11.55
N ILE A 448 -12.03 19.42 -11.92
CA ILE A 448 -12.90 18.34 -11.41
C ILE A 448 -12.12 17.21 -10.72
N ALA A 449 -10.86 17.01 -11.09
CA ALA A 449 -10.09 15.86 -10.63
C ALA A 449 -8.59 16.14 -10.53
N LYS A 450 -7.92 15.38 -9.67
CA LYS A 450 -6.47 15.20 -9.72
C LYS A 450 -6.16 13.73 -9.93
N ALA A 451 -5.25 13.42 -10.84
CA ALA A 451 -4.78 12.05 -11.04
C ALA A 451 -3.26 12.01 -11.22
N TYR A 452 -2.67 10.92 -10.73
CA TYR A 452 -1.22 10.71 -10.66
C TYR A 452 -0.79 9.31 -11.17
N SER A 453 -1.75 8.55 -11.71
CA SER A 453 -1.56 7.17 -12.16
C SER A 453 -2.28 6.92 -13.47
N GLY A 454 -1.74 6.02 -14.29
CA GLY A 454 -2.35 5.59 -15.55
C GLY A 454 -1.42 5.75 -16.76
N LEU A 455 -0.44 6.65 -16.66
CA LEU A 455 0.58 6.82 -17.69
C LEU A 455 1.75 5.85 -17.52
N THR A 456 2.29 5.41 -18.65
CA THR A 456 3.57 4.71 -18.76
C THR A 456 4.74 5.63 -18.40
N ASN A 457 5.94 5.06 -18.17
CA ASN A 457 7.10 5.89 -17.85
C ASN A 457 7.50 6.77 -19.03
N GLU A 458 7.38 6.22 -20.25
CA GLU A 458 7.65 6.91 -21.52
C GLU A 458 6.75 8.14 -21.65
N GLU A 459 5.44 7.98 -21.46
CA GLU A 459 4.47 9.09 -21.48
C GLU A 459 4.76 10.13 -20.40
N ILE A 460 5.17 9.72 -19.20
CA ILE A 460 5.52 10.65 -18.12
C ILE A 460 6.70 11.54 -18.51
N TYR A 461 7.77 10.97 -19.09
CA TYR A 461 8.92 11.76 -19.51
C TYR A 461 8.58 12.72 -20.65
N GLU A 462 7.78 12.27 -21.61
CA GLU A 462 7.29 13.12 -22.70
C GLU A 462 6.46 14.29 -22.16
N LEU A 463 5.51 13.99 -21.26
CA LEU A 463 4.64 15.00 -20.67
C LEU A 463 5.41 15.97 -19.76
N ASP A 464 6.40 15.51 -18.99
CA ASP A 464 7.26 16.36 -18.17
C ASP A 464 8.03 17.38 -19.03
N LYS A 465 8.60 16.92 -20.17
CA LYS A 465 9.26 17.80 -21.13
C LYS A 465 8.29 18.85 -21.69
N TRP A 466 7.09 18.42 -22.08
CA TRP A 466 6.05 19.32 -22.57
C TRP A 466 5.64 20.35 -21.52
N ILE A 467 5.40 19.94 -20.26
CA ILE A 467 5.02 20.83 -19.14
C ILE A 467 6.06 21.92 -18.94
N ARG A 468 7.36 21.58 -18.96
CA ARG A 468 8.45 22.55 -18.81
C ARG A 468 8.45 23.60 -19.92
N GLN A 469 8.14 23.21 -21.15
CA GLN A 469 8.09 24.09 -22.31
C GLN A 469 6.81 24.93 -22.39
N HIS A 470 5.70 24.47 -21.79
CA HIS A 470 4.37 25.07 -21.93
C HIS A 470 3.82 25.61 -20.60
N THR A 471 4.69 25.85 -19.61
CA THR A 471 4.32 26.51 -18.35
C THR A 471 4.00 27.98 -18.60
N LEU A 472 2.81 28.40 -18.20
CA LEU A 472 2.34 29.79 -18.26
C LEU A 472 2.63 30.57 -16.96
N LYS A 473 2.35 29.96 -15.81
CA LYS A 473 2.51 30.58 -14.48
C LYS A 473 3.07 29.57 -13.47
N ARG A 474 3.77 30.08 -12.45
CA ARG A 474 4.33 29.29 -11.36
C ARG A 474 3.72 29.73 -10.03
N PHE A 475 3.24 28.77 -9.24
CA PHE A 475 2.69 28.98 -7.91
C PHE A 475 3.38 28.02 -6.94
N GLY A 476 4.53 28.45 -6.39
CA GLY A 476 5.43 27.56 -5.67
C GLY A 476 5.85 26.36 -6.54
N PRO A 477 5.59 25.10 -6.13
CA PRO A 477 5.90 23.92 -6.94
C PRO A 477 4.91 23.70 -8.10
N VAL A 478 3.73 24.31 -8.07
CA VAL A 478 2.68 24.08 -9.07
C VAL A 478 2.98 24.85 -10.35
N ARG A 479 2.71 24.23 -11.50
CA ARG A 479 2.80 24.82 -12.84
C ARG A 479 1.41 24.90 -13.44
N SER A 480 1.01 26.08 -13.87
CA SER A 480 -0.10 26.26 -14.80
C SER A 480 0.41 26.06 -16.21
N VAL A 481 -0.29 25.27 -17.01
CA VAL A 481 0.11 24.97 -18.39
C VAL A 481 -0.94 25.48 -19.39
N LYS A 482 -0.59 25.49 -20.68
CA LYS A 482 -1.57 25.71 -21.74
C LYS A 482 -2.62 24.58 -21.75
N PRO A 483 -3.91 24.86 -21.94
CA PRO A 483 -4.97 23.84 -21.94
C PRO A 483 -5.01 23.08 -23.27
N GLU A 484 -3.96 22.30 -23.55
CA GLU A 484 -3.77 21.59 -24.83
C GLU A 484 -3.84 20.06 -24.70
N GLN A 485 -3.51 19.52 -23.52
CA GLN A 485 -3.40 18.08 -23.34
C GLN A 485 -4.70 17.49 -22.82
N VAL A 486 -5.27 16.54 -23.56
CA VAL A 486 -6.55 15.89 -23.26
C VAL A 486 -6.34 14.46 -22.79
N PHE A 487 -7.06 14.07 -21.74
CA PHE A 487 -6.95 12.76 -21.12
C PHE A 487 -8.32 12.19 -20.78
N GLU A 488 -8.51 10.93 -21.12
CA GLU A 488 -9.65 10.13 -20.70
C GLU A 488 -9.40 9.69 -19.25
N LEU A 489 -10.24 10.14 -18.32
CA LEU A 489 -10.18 9.75 -16.92
C LEU A 489 -11.23 8.69 -16.64
N ALA A 490 -10.79 7.54 -16.14
CA ALA A 490 -11.69 6.53 -15.58
C ALA A 490 -11.85 6.73 -14.07
N PHE A 491 -13.07 6.63 -13.57
CA PHE A 491 -13.38 6.80 -12.15
C PHE A 491 -14.57 5.95 -11.71
N GLU A 492 -14.74 5.80 -10.40
CA GLU A 492 -15.77 4.94 -9.82
C GLU A 492 -17.10 5.67 -9.65
N ALA A 493 -17.06 6.91 -9.17
CA ALA A 493 -18.24 7.70 -8.88
C ALA A 493 -17.94 9.20 -8.87
N ILE A 494 -18.99 10.01 -8.96
CA ILE A 494 -18.96 11.46 -8.75
C ILE A 494 -19.85 11.79 -7.56
N ASN A 495 -19.35 12.62 -6.65
CA ASN A 495 -20.10 13.14 -5.52
C ASN A 495 -20.30 14.65 -5.65
N ARG A 496 -21.35 15.19 -5.04
CA ARG A 496 -21.49 16.63 -4.83
C ARG A 496 -20.44 17.15 -3.86
N SER A 497 -19.98 18.38 -4.11
CA SER A 497 -18.98 19.03 -3.26
C SER A 497 -19.12 20.54 -3.28
N SER A 498 -19.47 21.12 -2.12
CA SER A 498 -19.43 22.57 -1.90
C SER A 498 -18.01 23.16 -1.87
N ARG A 499 -16.97 22.30 -1.74
CA ARG A 499 -15.57 22.72 -1.68
C ARG A 499 -14.93 22.98 -3.05
N HIS A 500 -15.49 22.43 -4.12
CA HIS A 500 -14.90 22.50 -5.46
C HIS A 500 -15.74 23.44 -6.32
N LYS A 501 -15.09 24.28 -7.14
CA LYS A 501 -15.79 25.24 -8.01
C LYS A 501 -16.74 24.58 -9.00
N SER A 502 -16.41 23.37 -9.45
CA SER A 502 -17.25 22.54 -10.31
C SER A 502 -18.47 21.95 -9.60
N GLY A 503 -18.62 22.14 -8.29
CA GLY A 503 -19.71 21.56 -7.50
C GLY A 503 -19.61 20.04 -7.31
N VAL A 504 -18.54 19.40 -7.81
CA VAL A 504 -18.36 17.95 -7.81
C VAL A 504 -17.00 17.52 -7.27
N ALA A 505 -16.90 16.25 -6.85
CA ALA A 505 -15.67 15.58 -6.51
C ALA A 505 -15.64 14.19 -7.17
N VAL A 506 -14.68 13.98 -8.06
CA VAL A 506 -14.47 12.69 -8.74
C VAL A 506 -13.75 11.72 -7.81
N ARG A 507 -14.26 10.49 -7.67
CA ARG A 507 -13.69 9.45 -6.82
C ARG A 507 -12.77 8.50 -7.59
N PHE A 508 -11.55 8.35 -7.07
CA PHE A 508 -10.49 7.51 -7.66
C PHE A 508 -10.26 7.72 -9.15
N PRO A 509 -10.12 8.98 -9.61
CA PRO A 509 -9.75 9.24 -10.99
C PRO A 509 -8.38 8.63 -11.28
N ARG A 510 -8.30 7.90 -12.39
CA ARG A 510 -7.04 7.46 -13.00
C ARG A 510 -7.07 7.82 -14.48
N ILE A 511 -5.90 8.07 -15.03
CA ILE A 511 -5.77 8.29 -16.47
C ILE A 511 -5.97 6.93 -17.15
N ALA A 512 -7.03 6.80 -17.93
CA ALA A 512 -7.29 5.62 -18.75
C ALA A 512 -6.44 5.68 -20.02
N ARG A 513 -6.38 6.87 -20.65
CA ARG A 513 -5.68 7.08 -21.91
C ARG A 513 -5.32 8.55 -22.13
N TRP A 514 -4.18 8.79 -22.77
CA TRP A 514 -3.84 10.11 -23.34
C TRP A 514 -4.52 10.26 -24.71
N ARG A 515 -5.48 11.19 -24.80
CA ARG A 515 -6.32 11.42 -25.98
C ARG A 515 -5.64 12.35 -27.00
N ARG A 516 -4.56 11.86 -27.60
CA ARG A 516 -3.84 12.58 -28.68
C ARG A 516 -4.71 12.76 -29.94
N ASP A 517 -5.77 11.97 -30.03
CA ASP A 517 -6.79 12.01 -31.07
C ASP A 517 -7.85 13.12 -30.85
N LEU A 518 -7.92 13.74 -29.67
CA LEU A 518 -8.97 14.69 -29.31
C LEU A 518 -8.42 16.10 -29.10
N HIS A 519 -9.09 17.11 -29.66
CA HIS A 519 -8.75 18.50 -29.42
C HIS A 519 -9.34 18.97 -28.07
N PRO A 520 -8.69 19.88 -27.31
CA PRO A 520 -9.19 20.34 -26.01
C PRO A 520 -10.64 20.80 -26.01
N LYS A 521 -11.06 21.52 -27.05
CA LYS A 521 -12.43 22.03 -27.22
C LYS A 521 -13.51 20.93 -27.30
N ASP A 522 -13.12 19.72 -27.68
CA ASP A 522 -14.00 18.57 -27.85
C ASP A 522 -14.00 17.67 -26.60
N ALA A 523 -13.29 18.08 -25.54
CA ALA A 523 -13.36 17.43 -24.23
C ALA A 523 -14.70 17.70 -23.55
N ASP A 524 -15.06 16.87 -22.57
CA ASP A 524 -16.34 16.94 -21.89
C ASP A 524 -16.55 18.29 -21.17
N SER A 525 -17.82 18.65 -21.04
CA SER A 525 -18.30 19.82 -20.33
C SER A 525 -18.78 19.49 -18.92
N LEU A 526 -18.97 20.52 -18.09
CA LEU A 526 -19.56 20.36 -16.77
C LEU A 526 -21.01 19.83 -16.85
N ALA A 527 -21.73 20.11 -17.94
CA ALA A 527 -23.06 19.55 -18.19
C ALA A 527 -22.99 18.02 -18.37
N ASP A 528 -21.98 17.52 -19.09
CA ASP A 528 -21.75 16.08 -19.26
C ASP A 528 -21.46 15.41 -17.92
N VAL A 529 -20.68 16.06 -17.05
CA VAL A 529 -20.45 15.61 -15.67
C VAL A 529 -21.76 15.50 -14.89
N HIS A 530 -22.65 16.49 -15.00
CA HIS A 530 -23.95 16.49 -14.34
C HIS A 530 -25.00 15.56 -14.97
N SER A 531 -24.73 15.01 -16.15
CA SER A 531 -25.56 13.96 -16.76
C SER A 531 -25.26 12.58 -16.19
N LEU A 532 -24.11 12.40 -15.54
CA LEU A 532 -23.69 11.10 -15.01
C LEU A 532 -24.49 10.72 -13.74
N PRO A 533 -24.84 9.44 -13.57
CA PRO A 533 -25.54 8.96 -12.37
C PRO A 533 -24.82 9.34 -11.08
N GLY A 534 -25.56 9.87 -10.10
CA GLY A 534 -25.02 10.34 -8.80
C GLY A 534 -24.87 11.86 -8.67
N THR A 535 -25.21 12.62 -9.72
CA THR A 535 -25.13 14.10 -9.73
C THR A 535 -26.48 14.83 -9.67
N GLY A 536 -27.60 14.10 -9.82
CA GLY A 536 -28.97 14.62 -9.98
C GLY A 536 -29.47 15.56 -8.88
N THR A 537 -30.16 16.63 -9.28
CA THR A 537 -30.82 17.68 -8.45
C THR A 537 -31.65 17.09 -7.31
N ALA A 538 -31.64 17.79 -6.16
CA ALA A 538 -32.32 17.38 -4.93
C ALA A 538 -33.80 17.04 -5.15
#